data_AF-A0AAU3SAL7-F1
#
_entry.id   AF-A0AAU3SAL7-F1
#
_cell.length_a   1.000
_cell.length_b   1.000
_cell.length_c   1.000
_cell.angle_alpha   90.00
_cell.angle_beta   90.00
_cell.angle_gamma   90.00
#
_symmetry.space_group_name_H-M   'P 1'
#
loop_
_entity.id
_entity.type
_entity.pdbx_description
1 polymer ?
#
loop_
_entity_poly.entity_id
_entity_poly.type
_entity_poly.pdbx_seq_one_letter_code
_entity_poly.pdbx_strand_id
1 'polypeptide(L)'
;MAIVSRKVSDLSGNEGSDEEFAAVVVRQHPKLDQPKALDVLLPELEQFKDISGDLVILEVTMPDNRKRDLYVRLAEFNKVSAKMDDILDNARGTRGRVPGTRVGGNGS
;
A
#
# COMPACT_ATOMS: atom_id res chain seq x y z
N MET A 1 29.20 21.80 -31.46
CA MET A 1 29.04 21.35 -30.06
C MET A 1 27.80 20.47 -30.01
N ALA A 2 27.94 19.21 -29.61
CA ALA A 2 26.79 18.39 -29.24
C ALA A 2 26.49 18.68 -27.77
N ILE A 3 25.31 19.22 -27.48
CA ILE A 3 24.84 19.36 -26.10
C ILE A 3 24.42 17.95 -25.70
N VAL A 4 25.24 17.29 -24.89
CA VAL A 4 24.88 16.00 -24.29
C VAL A 4 24.07 16.35 -23.06
N SER A 5 22.74 16.25 -23.15
CA SER A 5 21.87 16.42 -21.99
C SER A 5 22.12 15.26 -21.03
N ARG A 6 22.72 15.55 -19.87
CA ARG A 6 22.81 14.61 -18.74
C ARG A 6 21.77 15.00 -17.71
N LYS A 7 21.00 14.02 -17.24
CA LYS A 7 20.09 14.20 -16.11
C LYS A 7 20.81 13.79 -14.83
N VAL A 8 20.36 14.37 -13.72
CA VAL A 8 20.88 14.11 -12.37
C VAL A 8 19.76 13.51 -11.54
N SER A 9 20.01 12.40 -10.84
CA SER A 9 19.04 11.78 -9.92
C SER A 9 18.74 12.67 -8.73
N ASP A 10 17.46 12.83 -8.42
CA ASP A 10 17.00 13.52 -7.22
C ASP A 10 17.33 12.76 -5.92
N LEU A 11 17.62 11.45 -5.99
CA LEU A 11 17.92 10.62 -4.82
C LEU A 11 19.41 10.60 -4.50
N SER A 12 20.26 10.25 -5.46
CA SER A 12 21.71 10.11 -5.24
C SER A 12 22.54 11.28 -5.76
N GLY A 13 22.00 12.13 -6.64
CA GLY A 13 22.78 13.16 -7.33
C GLY A 13 23.67 12.61 -8.44
N ASN A 14 23.53 11.33 -8.80
CA ASN A 14 24.32 10.72 -9.88
C ASN A 14 23.80 11.12 -11.26
N GLU A 15 24.73 11.31 -12.20
CA GLU A 15 24.41 11.59 -13.60
C GLU A 15 24.10 10.31 -14.38
N GLY A 16 23.19 10.40 -15.35
CA GLY A 16 22.92 9.34 -16.32
C GLY A 16 22.28 9.88 -17.59
N SER A 17 22.08 8.99 -18.55
CA SER A 17 21.32 9.27 -19.77
C SER A 17 19.81 9.20 -19.52
N ASP A 18 18.99 9.88 -20.32
CA ASP A 18 17.52 9.90 -20.16
C ASP A 18 16.89 8.49 -20.09
N GLU A 19 17.47 7.49 -20.74
CA GLU A 19 16.99 6.09 -20.77
C GLU A 19 17.21 5.36 -19.44
N GLU A 20 18.14 5.85 -18.61
CA GLU A 20 18.48 5.27 -17.30
C GLU A 20 17.61 5.83 -16.18
N PHE A 21 16.70 6.76 -16.50
CA PHE A 21 15.84 7.45 -15.55
C PHE A 21 14.39 6.95 -15.59
N ALA A 22 13.77 6.96 -14.42
CA ALA A 22 12.35 6.75 -14.22
C ALA A 22 11.75 7.92 -13.44
N ALA A 23 10.52 8.29 -13.81
CA ALA A 23 9.75 9.29 -13.08
C ALA A 23 8.95 8.62 -11.95
N VAL A 24 9.25 8.98 -10.70
CA VAL A 24 8.53 8.51 -9.51
C VAL A 24 7.66 9.63 -8.96
N VAL A 25 6.37 9.37 -8.76
CA VAL A 25 5.44 10.37 -8.21
C VAL A 25 5.08 10.03 -6.76
N VAL A 26 5.55 10.85 -5.83
CA VAL A 26 5.16 10.79 -4.43
C VAL A 26 3.78 11.45 -4.27
N ARG A 27 2.73 10.63 -4.15
CA ARG A 27 1.35 11.11 -4.07
C ARG A 27 0.93 11.57 -2.67
N GLN A 28 1.44 10.91 -1.62
CA GLN A 28 1.09 11.22 -0.23
C GLN A 28 2.34 11.13 0.65
N HIS A 29 2.60 12.18 1.43
CA HIS A 29 3.68 12.23 2.42
C HIS A 29 3.33 13.32 3.46
N PRO A 30 3.58 13.11 4.77
CA PRO A 30 3.14 14.04 5.84
C PRO A 30 3.71 15.45 5.75
N LYS A 31 4.77 15.65 4.95
CA LYS A 31 5.41 16.95 4.71
C LYS A 31 5.12 17.52 3.31
N LEU A 32 4.21 16.91 2.55
CA LEU A 32 3.86 17.36 1.20
C LEU A 32 2.41 17.81 1.17
N ASP A 33 2.20 19.09 0.84
CA ASP A 33 0.88 19.65 0.57
C ASP A 33 0.35 19.28 -0.83
N GLN A 34 1.25 18.90 -1.74
CA GLN A 34 0.92 18.50 -3.11
C GLN A 34 1.83 17.36 -3.60
N PRO A 35 1.37 16.53 -4.56
CA PRO A 35 2.19 15.50 -5.17
C PRO A 35 3.46 16.06 -5.80
N LYS A 36 4.56 15.31 -5.71
CA LYS A 36 5.84 15.69 -6.33
C LYS A 36 6.38 14.56 -7.19
N ALA A 37 6.92 14.91 -8.35
CA ALA A 37 7.67 13.99 -9.20
C ALA A 37 9.16 14.05 -8.83
N LEU A 38 9.82 12.90 -8.91
CA LEU A 38 11.25 12.72 -8.74
C LEU A 38 11.79 11.99 -9.97
N ASP A 39 12.90 12.48 -10.51
CA ASP A 39 13.66 11.80 -11.55
C ASP A 39 14.73 10.94 -10.87
N VAL A 40 14.60 9.62 -10.98
CA VAL A 40 15.47 8.67 -10.27
C VAL A 40 16.06 7.66 -11.24
N LEU A 41 17.22 7.11 -10.94
CA LEU A 41 17.83 6.07 -11.75
C LEU A 41 17.10 4.74 -11.56
N LEU A 42 17.03 3.92 -12.61
CA LEU A 42 16.38 2.60 -12.55
C LEU A 42 16.89 1.69 -11.41
N PRO A 43 18.20 1.60 -11.12
CA PRO A 43 18.70 0.80 -9.98
C PRO A 43 18.26 1.33 -8.61
N GLU A 44 17.92 2.62 -8.50
CA GLU A 44 17.43 3.20 -7.26
C GLU A 44 15.99 2.78 -6.95
N LEU A 45 15.24 2.35 -7.97
CA LEU A 45 13.87 1.87 -7.78
C LEU A 45 13.81 0.65 -6.85
N GLU A 46 14.86 -0.16 -6.82
CA GLU A 46 14.96 -1.32 -5.94
C GLU A 46 14.95 -0.95 -4.44
N GLN A 47 15.24 0.32 -4.11
CA GLN A 47 15.16 0.82 -2.74
C GLN A 47 13.71 1.04 -2.28
N PHE A 48 12.78 1.28 -3.22
CA PHE A 48 11.36 1.39 -2.91
C PHE A 48 10.77 -0.02 -2.73
N LYS A 49 10.66 -0.44 -1.47
CA LYS A 49 9.99 -1.71 -1.16
C LYS A 49 8.51 -1.61 -1.47
N ASP A 50 8.06 -2.36 -2.47
CA ASP A 50 6.64 -2.58 -2.70
C ASP A 50 6.06 -3.36 -1.51
N ILE A 51 5.04 -2.78 -0.87
CA ILE A 51 4.32 -3.40 0.25
C ILE A 51 2.87 -3.72 -0.13
N SER A 52 2.47 -3.59 -1.39
CA SER A 52 1.09 -3.76 -1.85
C SER A 52 0.53 -5.15 -1.53
N GLY A 53 1.36 -6.20 -1.63
CA GLY A 53 1.00 -7.56 -1.23
C GLY A 53 0.88 -7.78 0.29
N ASP A 54 1.54 -6.94 1.08
CA ASP A 54 1.58 -7.01 2.54
C ASP A 54 0.84 -5.83 3.21
N LEU A 55 -0.03 -5.14 2.48
CA LEU A 55 -0.77 -3.99 2.97
C LEU A 55 -2.16 -4.42 3.44
N VAL A 56 -2.45 -4.20 4.72
CA VAL A 56 -3.79 -4.39 5.29
C VAL A 56 -4.44 -3.02 5.48
N ILE A 57 -5.64 -2.86 4.93
CA ILE A 57 -6.44 -1.64 5.05
C ILE A 57 -7.60 -1.90 6.00
N LEU A 58 -7.70 -1.12 7.07
CA LEU A 58 -8.71 -1.26 8.10
C LEU A 58 -9.63 -0.03 8.11
N GLU A 59 -10.93 -0.24 7.99
CA GLU A 59 -11.93 0.81 8.30
C GLU A 59 -12.25 0.76 9.80
N VAL A 60 -11.96 1.84 10.53
CA VAL A 60 -12.32 1.98 11.95
C VAL A 60 -13.50 2.91 12.07
N THR A 61 -14.62 2.41 12.60
CA THR A 61 -15.75 3.23 13.02
C THR A 61 -15.59 3.55 14.51
N MET A 62 -15.42 4.82 14.82
CA MET A 62 -15.31 5.35 16.19
C MET A 62 -16.70 5.38 16.87
N PRO A 63 -16.76 5.45 18.21
CA PRO A 63 -18.03 5.53 18.94
C PRO A 63 -18.92 6.73 18.57
N ASP A 64 -18.33 7.79 18.04
CA ASP A 64 -19.02 8.97 17.51
C ASP A 64 -19.48 8.81 16.04
N ASN A 65 -19.47 7.58 15.52
CA ASN A 65 -19.77 7.21 14.13
C ASN A 65 -18.82 7.79 13.08
N ARG A 66 -17.69 8.41 13.47
CA ARG A 66 -16.68 8.79 12.48
C ARG A 66 -15.95 7.56 11.98
N LYS A 67 -15.74 7.52 10.66
CA LYS A 67 -14.95 6.49 10.00
C LYS A 67 -13.57 7.01 9.63
N ARG A 68 -12.56 6.16 9.74
CA ARG A 68 -11.22 6.43 9.21
C ARG A 68 -10.58 5.14 8.72
N ASP A 69 -9.76 5.28 7.70
CA ASP A 69 -8.94 4.19 7.20
C ASP A 69 -7.59 4.17 7.91
N LEU A 70 -7.10 2.98 8.23
CA LEU A 70 -5.75 2.73 8.72
C LEU A 70 -5.04 1.78 7.77
N TYR A 71 -3.81 2.14 7.40
CA TYR A 71 -2.96 1.39 6.51
C TYR A 71 -1.83 0.79 7.33
N VAL A 72 -1.79 -0.53 7.45
CA VAL A 72 -0.80 -1.24 8.28
C VAL A 72 -0.15 -2.36 7.49
N ARG A 73 1.12 -2.67 7.79
CA ARG A 73 1.78 -3.84 7.21
C ARG A 73 1.21 -5.12 7.83
N LEU A 74 1.06 -6.17 7.03
CA LEU A 74 0.57 -7.48 7.43
C LEU A 74 1.34 -8.03 8.62
N ALA A 75 2.67 -7.90 8.61
CA ALA A 75 3.53 -8.33 9.72
C ALA A 75 3.20 -7.59 11.03
N GLU A 76 2.88 -6.30 10.99
CA GLU A 76 2.49 -5.53 12.18
C GLU A 76 1.06 -5.88 12.61
N PHE A 77 0.17 -6.10 11.64
CA PHE A 77 -1.20 -6.54 11.89
C PHE A 77 -1.22 -7.91 12.61
N ASN A 78 -0.42 -8.86 12.15
CA ASN A 78 -0.31 -10.19 12.74
C ASN A 78 0.38 -10.20 14.11
N LYS A 79 1.08 -9.14 14.51
CA LYS A 79 1.61 -9.01 15.89
C LYS A 79 0.52 -8.71 16.92
N VAL A 80 -0.65 -8.20 16.48
CA VAL A 80 -1.76 -7.87 17.38
C VAL A 80 -2.32 -9.14 18.05
N SER A 81 -2.25 -10.28 17.37
CA SER A 81 -2.65 -11.58 17.91
C SER A 81 -1.87 -12.72 17.27
N ALA A 82 -1.41 -13.67 18.08
CA ALA A 82 -0.71 -14.87 17.61
C ALA A 82 -1.58 -15.81 16.74
N LYS A 83 -2.89 -15.56 16.65
CA LYS A 83 -3.86 -16.36 15.88
C LYS A 83 -4.74 -15.49 14.99
N MET A 84 -4.15 -14.47 14.37
CA MET A 84 -4.90 -13.51 13.57
C MET A 84 -5.65 -14.17 12.41
N ASP A 85 -5.02 -15.14 11.73
CA ASP A 85 -5.64 -15.90 10.64
C ASP A 85 -6.92 -16.63 11.10
N ASP A 86 -6.85 -17.35 12.23
CA ASP A 86 -8.02 -18.01 12.82
C ASP A 86 -9.12 -16.99 13.18
N ILE A 87 -8.74 -15.81 13.69
CA ILE A 87 -9.71 -14.76 14.05
C ILE A 87 -10.44 -14.25 12.79
N LEU A 88 -9.71 -14.00 11.70
CA LEU A 88 -10.28 -13.52 10.45
C LEU A 88 -11.22 -14.55 9.82
N ASP A 89 -10.83 -15.83 9.81
CA ASP A 89 -11.66 -16.92 9.27
C ASP A 89 -12.99 -17.08 10.01
N ASN A 90 -12.98 -16.85 11.32
CA ASN A 90 -14.17 -16.96 12.17
C ASN A 90 -14.93 -15.64 12.32
N ALA A 91 -14.39 -14.53 11.82
CA ALA A 91 -15.00 -13.21 11.95
C ALA A 91 -16.30 -13.12 11.12
N ARG A 92 -17.24 -12.32 11.62
CA ARG A 92 -18.49 -12.04 10.89
C ARG A 92 -18.18 -11.22 9.64
N GLY A 93 -18.64 -11.70 8.49
CA GLY A 93 -18.56 -10.94 7.24
C GLY A 93 -19.35 -9.63 7.31
N THR A 94 -18.81 -8.56 6.73
CA THR A 94 -19.44 -7.23 6.68
C THR A 94 -20.63 -7.15 5.74
N ARG A 95 -20.79 -8.12 4.82
CA ARG A 95 -21.94 -8.29 3.93
C ARG A 95 -22.71 -9.57 4.26
N GLY A 96 -23.55 -9.53 5.29
CA GLY A 96 -24.73 -10.38 5.47
C GLY A 96 -24.57 -11.92 5.56
N ARG A 97 -23.40 -12.50 5.26
CA ARG A 97 -23.14 -13.93 5.45
C ARG A 97 -22.62 -14.15 6.86
N VAL A 98 -23.47 -14.75 7.67
CA VAL A 98 -23.08 -15.36 8.94
C VAL A 98 -22.24 -16.59 8.58
N PRO A 99 -20.96 -16.68 8.98
CA PRO A 99 -20.22 -17.93 8.86
C PRO A 99 -20.97 -19.01 9.65
N GLY A 100 -21.35 -20.12 9.01
CA GLY A 100 -21.95 -21.28 9.68
C GLY A 100 -23.41 -21.63 9.35
N THR A 101 -24.16 -20.86 8.55
CA THR A 101 -25.50 -21.29 8.12
C THR A 101 -25.44 -22.10 6.81
N ARG A 102 -25.51 -23.43 6.91
CA ARG A 102 -25.96 -24.28 5.79
C ARG A 102 -27.39 -23.82 5.45
N VAL A 103 -27.54 -23.04 4.38
CA VAL A 103 -28.84 -22.86 3.73
C VAL A 103 -29.20 -24.21 3.14
N GLY A 104 -30.06 -24.95 3.84
CA GLY A 104 -30.60 -26.22 3.38
C GLY A 104 -31.31 -26.02 2.06
N GLY A 105 -30.85 -26.73 1.03
CA GLY A 105 -31.64 -26.93 -0.17
C GLY A 105 -32.87 -27.75 0.19
N ASN A 106 -34.05 -27.23 -0.10
CA ASN A 106 -35.24 -28.04 -0.27
C ASN A 106 -36.14 -27.36 -1.31
N GLY A 107 -35.87 -27.67 -2.58
CA GLY A 107 -36.88 -27.52 -3.63
C GLY A 107 -37.76 -28.76 -3.59
N SER A 108 -39.01 -28.58 -3.16
CA SER A 108 -40.13 -29.44 -3.56
C SER A 108 -40.79 -28.86 -4.79
#